data_AF-A0A970D6U0-F1
#
_entry.id   AF-A0A970D6U0-F1
#
_cell.length_a   1.000
_cell.length_b   1.000
_cell.length_c   1.000
_cell.angle_alpha   90.00
_cell.angle_beta   90.00
_cell.angle_gamma   90.00
#
_symmetry.space_group_name_H-M   'P 1'
#
loop_
_entity.id
_entity.type
_entity.pdbx_description
1 polymer ?
#
loop_
_entity_poly.entity_id
_entity_poly.type
_entity_poly.pdbx_seq_one_letter_code
_entity_poly.pdbx_strand_id
1 'polypeptide(L)'
;LIHDGARPFVDGKIIENSIKNVKEYGAACTGLPARDTIKIVDSKNAVLSTPDRISIWHAQTPQSFKKNIIIEAYENAKKKGIFGTDDAGLAESAGFRVYMFEGNSRNIKLTTAEDLLLGEYYIGLSKTEF
;
A
#
# COMPACT_ATOMS: atom_id res chain seq x y z
N LEU A 1 -9.48 1.88 -8.84
CA LEU A 1 -8.31 1.07 -8.47
C LEU A 1 -7.10 1.80 -9.02
N ILE A 2 -6.18 2.18 -8.15
CA ILE A 2 -4.95 2.89 -8.47
C ILE A 2 -3.79 1.97 -8.10
N HIS A 3 -2.86 1.76 -9.02
CA HIS A 3 -1.76 0.81 -8.86
C HIS A 3 -0.46 1.41 -9.39
N ASP A 4 0.64 1.13 -8.70
CA ASP A 4 1.97 1.58 -9.08
C ASP A 4 2.43 0.76 -10.28
N GLY A 5 2.76 1.42 -11.40
CA GLY A 5 3.39 0.74 -12.55
C GLY A 5 4.72 0.04 -12.19
N ALA A 6 5.37 0.47 -11.11
CA ALA A 6 6.59 -0.14 -10.58
C ALA A 6 6.36 -1.43 -9.76
N ARG A 7 5.12 -1.93 -9.64
CA ARG A 7 4.77 -3.19 -8.97
C ARG A 7 4.29 -4.26 -9.97
N PRO A 8 5.18 -4.82 -10.80
CA PRO A 8 4.76 -5.69 -11.90
C PRO A 8 4.22 -7.07 -11.48
N PHE A 9 4.34 -7.44 -10.19
CA PHE A 9 4.02 -8.77 -9.67
C PHE A 9 2.72 -8.82 -8.87
N VAL A 10 1.78 -7.92 -9.14
CA VAL A 10 0.42 -7.99 -8.59
C VAL A 10 -0.27 -9.27 -9.12
N ASP A 11 -0.90 -10.04 -8.22
CA ASP A 11 -1.62 -11.26 -8.59
C ASP A 11 -3.14 -11.05 -8.67
N GLY A 12 -3.83 -11.99 -9.32
CA GLY A 12 -5.29 -11.92 -9.51
C GLY A 12 -6.07 -11.88 -8.20
N LYS A 13 -5.60 -12.57 -7.16
CA LYS A 13 -6.25 -12.62 -5.84
C LYS A 13 -6.21 -11.25 -5.16
N ILE A 14 -5.10 -10.51 -5.26
CA ILE A 14 -5.00 -9.13 -4.78
C ILE A 14 -6.04 -8.25 -5.48
N ILE A 15 -6.16 -8.36 -6.81
CA ILE A 15 -7.13 -7.56 -7.59
C ILE A 15 -8.57 -7.88 -7.17
N GLU A 16 -8.92 -9.17 -7.08
CA GLU A 16 -10.25 -9.62 -6.64
C GLU A 16 -10.58 -9.13 -5.23
N ASN A 17 -9.65 -9.26 -4.29
CA ASN A 17 -9.80 -8.75 -2.93
C ASN A 17 -9.93 -7.23 -2.90
N SER A 18 -9.18 -6.50 -3.73
CA SER A 18 -9.31 -5.04 -3.86
C SER A 18 -10.72 -4.63 -4.29
N ILE A 19 -11.27 -5.33 -5.28
CA ILE A 19 -12.63 -5.10 -5.79
C ILE A 19 -13.68 -5.46 -4.72
N LYS A 20 -13.50 -6.57 -4.02
CA LYS A 20 -14.40 -6.98 -2.94
C LYS A 20 -14.44 -5.95 -1.81
N ASN A 21 -13.26 -5.58 -1.28
CA ASN A 21 -13.15 -4.66 -0.15
C ASN A 21 -13.65 -3.25 -0.49
N VAL A 22 -13.39 -2.74 -1.70
CA VAL A 22 -13.89 -1.40 -2.07
C VAL A 22 -15.42 -1.38 -2.25
N LYS A 23 -16.03 -2.50 -2.68
CA LYS A 23 -17.50 -2.62 -2.74
C LYS A 23 -18.11 -2.56 -1.34
N GLU A 24 -17.48 -3.23 -0.38
CA GLU A 24 -17.94 -3.30 1.01
C GLU A 24 -17.70 -1.99 1.78
N TYR A 25 -16.45 -1.51 1.79
CA TYR A 25 -16.02 -0.41 2.65
C TYR A 25 -15.92 0.96 1.96
N GLY A 26 -15.99 0.99 0.64
CA GLY A 26 -15.84 2.21 -0.14
C GLY A 26 -14.39 2.65 -0.38
N ALA A 27 -13.45 2.36 0.52
CA ALA A 27 -12.03 2.61 0.36
C ALA A 27 -11.19 1.48 0.99
N ALA A 28 -10.20 0.98 0.26
CA ALA A 28 -9.39 -0.15 0.67
C ALA A 28 -7.95 -0.03 0.16
N CYS A 29 -6.99 -0.46 0.98
CA CYS A 29 -5.57 -0.46 0.67
C CYS A 29 -4.99 -1.86 0.84
N THR A 30 -4.27 -2.36 -0.17
CA THR A 30 -3.47 -3.57 0.00
C THR A 30 -2.29 -3.29 0.93
N GLY A 31 -1.91 -4.26 1.76
CA GLY A 31 -0.68 -4.17 2.53
C GLY A 31 -0.27 -5.48 3.15
N LEU A 32 0.83 -5.45 3.90
CA LEU A 32 1.33 -6.61 4.64
C LEU A 32 1.55 -6.22 6.10
N PRO A 33 1.23 -7.08 7.08
CA PRO A 33 1.63 -6.84 8.47
C PRO A 33 3.15 -6.72 8.56
N ALA A 34 3.64 -5.81 9.41
CA ALA A 34 5.06 -5.63 9.63
C ALA A 34 5.67 -6.90 10.23
N ARG A 35 6.81 -7.32 9.68
CA ARG A 35 7.59 -8.45 10.19
C ARG A 35 8.64 -7.99 11.18
N ASP A 36 9.31 -6.89 10.84
CA ASP A 36 10.35 -6.30 11.67
C ASP A 36 9.77 -5.47 12.81
N THR A 37 10.58 -5.27 13.84
CA THR A 37 10.23 -4.38 14.94
C THR A 37 10.49 -2.94 14.53
N ILE A 38 9.46 -2.11 14.54
CA ILE A 38 9.57 -0.68 14.23
C ILE A 38 9.84 0.10 15.52
N LYS A 39 10.74 1.10 15.46
CA LYS A 39 11.00 2.05 16.54
C LYS A 39 10.61 3.45 16.08
N ILE A 40 9.92 4.18 16.94
CA ILE A 40 9.74 5.63 16.78
C ILE A 40 10.92 6.29 17.50
N VAL A 41 11.67 7.11 16.79
CA VAL A 41 12.87 7.79 17.31
C VAL A 41 12.74 9.31 17.18
N ASP A 42 13.45 10.06 18.01
CA ASP A 42 13.56 11.51 17.88
C ASP A 42 14.62 11.94 16.85
N SER A 43 14.82 13.25 16.70
CA SER A 43 15.82 13.82 15.79
C SER A 43 17.28 13.45 16.11
N LYS A 44 17.55 12.90 17.30
CA LYS A 44 18.87 12.43 17.74
C LYS A 44 18.97 10.89 17.72
N ASN A 45 18.00 10.21 17.12
CA ASN A 45 17.86 8.75 17.07
C ASN A 45 17.65 8.08 18.45
N ALA A 46 17.23 8.81 19.47
CA ALA A 46 16.82 8.20 20.73
C ALA A 46 15.44 7.54 20.56
N VAL A 47 15.30 6.30 21.02
CA VAL A 47 14.03 5.55 20.95
C VAL A 47 13.00 6.20 21.87
N LEU A 48 11.92 6.70 21.26
CA LEU A 48 10.75 7.25 21.96
C LEU A 48 9.75 6.16 22.33
N SER A 49 9.48 5.25 21.40
CA SER A 49 8.56 4.13 21.63
C SER A 49 8.76 2.98 20.65
N THR A 50 8.18 1.83 20.99
CA THR A 50 8.06 0.65 20.12
C THR A 50 6.58 0.33 19.98
N PRO A 51 5.91 0.69 18.86
CA PRO A 51 4.51 0.36 18.68
C PRO A 51 4.27 -1.16 18.66
N ASP A 52 3.05 -1.57 19.03
CA ASP A 52 2.63 -2.96 18.90
C ASP A 52 2.57 -3.34 17.41
N ARG A 53 3.45 -4.27 17.01
CA ARG A 53 3.62 -4.73 15.64
C ARG A 53 2.32 -5.26 15.02
N ILE A 54 1.39 -5.78 15.80
CA ILE A 54 0.09 -6.30 15.30
C ILE A 54 -0.70 -5.20 14.57
N SER A 55 -0.52 -3.94 14.99
CA SER A 55 -1.19 -2.78 14.40
C SER A 55 -0.40 -2.08 13.28
N ILE A 56 0.78 -2.58 12.91
CA ILE A 56 1.65 -1.95 11.92
C ILE A 56 1.61 -2.73 10.62
N TRP A 57 1.32 -2.03 9.52
CA TRP A 57 1.24 -2.59 8.18
C TRP A 57 2.07 -1.77 7.20
N HIS A 58 2.70 -2.44 6.25
CA HIS A 58 3.35 -1.82 5.10
C HIS A 58 2.33 -1.69 3.97
N ALA A 59 2.02 -0.45 3.60
CA ALA A 59 1.14 -0.16 2.48
C ALA A 59 1.75 -0.65 1.16
N GLN A 60 0.91 -1.27 0.34
CA GLN A 60 1.18 -1.61 -1.05
C GLN A 60 0.10 -0.98 -1.94
N THR A 61 0.22 -1.19 -3.25
CA THR A 61 -0.90 -0.95 -4.18
C THR A 61 -1.27 -2.29 -4.83
N PRO A 62 -2.52 -2.50 -5.26
CA PRO A 62 -3.55 -1.51 -5.52
C PRO A 62 -4.18 -0.86 -4.28
N GLN A 63 -4.50 0.42 -4.41
CA GLN A 63 -5.40 1.13 -3.51
C GLN A 63 -6.70 1.43 -4.28
N SER A 64 -7.83 1.06 -3.70
CA SER A 64 -9.14 1.11 -4.38
C SER A 64 -10.12 1.94 -3.60
N PHE A 65 -10.81 2.82 -4.31
CA PHE A 65 -11.77 3.75 -3.76
C PHE A 65 -13.01 3.80 -4.65
N LYS A 66 -14.18 4.03 -4.06
CA LYS A 66 -15.32 4.54 -4.81
C LYS A 66 -14.93 5.88 -5.41
N LYS A 67 -15.36 6.11 -6.66
CA LYS A 67 -14.92 7.26 -7.45
C LYS A 67 -15.17 8.61 -6.74
N ASN A 68 -16.32 8.76 -6.08
CA ASN A 68 -16.64 9.98 -5.35
C ASN A 68 -15.69 10.23 -4.17
N ILE A 69 -15.31 9.18 -3.42
CA ILE A 69 -14.40 9.28 -2.27
C ILE A 69 -13.04 9.84 -2.70
N ILE A 70 -12.45 9.25 -3.75
CA ILE A 70 -11.11 9.66 -4.15
C ILE A 70 -11.10 11.05 -4.79
N ILE A 71 -12.12 11.40 -5.58
CA ILE A 71 -12.23 12.75 -6.15
C ILE A 71 -12.33 13.79 -5.02
N GLU A 72 -13.21 13.57 -4.04
CA GLU A 72 -13.37 14.47 -2.90
C GLU A 72 -12.07 14.58 -2.09
N ALA A 73 -11.36 13.47 -1.88
CA ALA A 73 -10.08 13.46 -1.19
C ALA A 73 -9.03 14.35 -1.88
N TYR A 74 -8.88 14.23 -3.19
CA TYR A 74 -7.98 15.07 -3.98
C TYR A 74 -8.38 16.55 -3.97
N GLU A 75 -9.68 16.84 -4.08
CA GLU A 75 -10.18 18.22 -3.99
C GLU A 75 -9.91 18.83 -2.61
N ASN A 76 -10.12 18.06 -1.54
CA ASN A 76 -9.85 18.47 -0.16
C ASN A 76 -8.36 18.77 0.04
N ALA A 77 -7.51 17.86 -0.41
CA ALA A 77 -6.06 17.99 -0.32
C ALA A 77 -5.56 19.23 -1.07
N LYS A 78 -6.05 19.46 -2.30
CA LYS A 78 -5.73 20.66 -3.09
C LYS A 78 -6.15 21.95 -2.37
N LYS A 79 -7.35 22.00 -1.79
CA LYS A 79 -7.86 23.18 -1.07
C LYS A 79 -7.05 23.48 0.20
N LYS A 80 -6.56 22.44 0.89
CA LYS A 80 -5.82 22.56 2.16
C LYS A 80 -4.30 22.56 2.00
N GLY A 81 -3.78 22.37 0.79
CA GLY A 81 -2.34 22.23 0.55
C GLY A 81 -1.72 20.97 1.17
N ILE A 82 -2.50 19.91 1.32
CA ILE A 82 -2.04 18.63 1.89
C ILE A 82 -1.38 17.80 0.78
N PHE A 83 -0.20 17.26 1.08
CA PHE A 83 0.50 16.29 0.25
C PHE A 83 0.45 14.93 0.95
N GLY A 84 -0.33 14.00 0.40
CA GLY A 84 -0.35 12.61 0.86
C GLY A 84 0.85 11.84 0.30
N THR A 85 1.36 10.88 1.07
CA THR A 85 2.40 9.94 0.62
C THR A 85 1.86 8.90 -0.36
N ASP A 86 0.54 8.65 -0.32
CA ASP A 86 -0.21 7.78 -1.21
C ASP A 86 -1.70 8.21 -1.27
N ASP A 87 -2.51 7.54 -2.10
CA ASP A 87 -3.93 7.85 -2.28
C ASP A 87 -4.76 7.56 -1.02
N ALA A 88 -4.38 6.53 -0.25
CA ALA A 88 -5.01 6.18 1.01
C ALA A 88 -4.86 7.30 2.04
N GLY A 89 -3.65 7.85 2.21
CA GLY A 89 -3.38 8.98 3.08
C GLY A 89 -4.17 10.23 2.69
N LEU A 90 -4.39 10.47 1.40
CA LEU A 90 -5.27 11.54 0.94
C LEU A 90 -6.72 11.30 1.39
N ALA A 91 -7.25 10.09 1.20
CA ALA A 91 -8.59 9.73 1.63
C ALA A 91 -8.77 9.84 3.16
N GLU A 92 -7.79 9.39 3.93
CA GLU A 92 -7.75 9.51 5.39
C GLU A 92 -7.78 10.99 5.83
N SER A 93 -6.96 11.84 5.19
CA SER A 93 -6.92 13.28 5.49
C SER A 93 -8.24 14.02 5.19
N ALA A 94 -9.03 13.48 4.26
CA ALA A 94 -10.36 13.95 3.93
C ALA A 94 -11.46 13.39 4.86
N GLY A 95 -11.09 12.55 5.84
CA GLY A 95 -12.00 11.99 6.84
C GLY A 95 -12.62 10.65 6.45
N PHE A 96 -12.20 10.04 5.34
CA PHE A 96 -12.66 8.72 4.94
C PHE A 96 -11.87 7.63 5.66
N ARG A 97 -12.54 6.54 6.00
CA ARG A 97 -11.89 5.35 6.54
C ARG A 97 -11.37 4.48 5.39
N VAL A 98 -10.10 4.11 5.44
CA VAL A 98 -9.47 3.18 4.49
C VAL A 98 -9.24 1.85 5.19
N TYR A 99 -9.65 0.75 4.57
CA TYR A 99 -9.56 -0.58 5.16
C TYR A 99 -8.40 -1.37 4.54
N MET A 100 -7.52 -1.87 5.40
CA MET A 100 -6.40 -2.72 4.97
C MET A 100 -6.89 -4.12 4.63
N PHE A 101 -6.32 -4.70 3.58
CA PHE A 101 -6.43 -6.13 3.32
C PHE A 101 -5.07 -6.71 2.91
N GLU A 102 -4.89 -7.99 3.21
CA GLU A 102 -3.60 -8.65 3.01
C GLU A 102 -3.26 -8.81 1.52
N GLY A 103 -2.06 -8.35 1.17
CA GLY A 103 -1.46 -8.47 -0.14
C GLY A 103 -0.55 -9.69 -0.26
N ASN A 104 0.49 -9.55 -1.08
CA ASN A 104 1.48 -10.60 -1.31
C ASN A 104 2.88 -10.00 -1.14
N SER A 105 3.79 -10.72 -0.47
CA SER A 105 5.19 -10.31 -0.36
C SER A 105 5.90 -10.24 -1.70
N ARG A 106 5.42 -10.95 -2.73
CA ARG A 106 5.95 -10.84 -4.11
C ARG A 106 5.53 -9.56 -4.82
N ASN A 107 4.51 -8.84 -4.35
CA ASN A 107 4.03 -7.57 -4.91
C ASN A 107 4.97 -6.41 -4.52
N ILE A 108 6.28 -6.60 -4.75
CA ILE A 108 7.34 -5.66 -4.45
C ILE A 108 7.23 -4.44 -5.37
N LYS A 109 7.67 -3.27 -4.86
CA LYS A 109 7.88 -2.08 -5.68
C LYS A 109 9.33 -2.09 -6.11
N LEU A 110 9.57 -2.02 -7.41
CA LEU A 110 10.93 -1.94 -7.96
C LEU A 110 11.43 -0.50 -7.76
N THR A 111 12.33 -0.31 -6.81
CA THR A 111 12.87 1.00 -6.40
C THR A 111 14.40 1.09 -6.46
N THR A 112 15.09 -0.05 -6.33
CA THR A 112 16.56 -0.13 -6.39
C THR A 112 17.03 -1.10 -7.48
N ALA A 113 18.35 -1.13 -7.74
CA ALA A 113 18.94 -2.08 -8.68
C ALA A 113 18.82 -3.53 -8.17
N GLU A 114 18.92 -3.75 -6.87
CA GLU A 114 18.73 -5.06 -6.24
C GLU A 114 17.30 -5.57 -6.42
N ASP A 115 16.30 -4.67 -6.40
CA ASP A 115 14.91 -5.05 -6.68
C ASP A 115 14.76 -5.61 -8.10
N LEU A 116 15.55 -5.13 -9.08
CA LEU A 116 15.52 -5.66 -10.45
C LEU A 116 16.00 -7.11 -10.49
N LEU A 117 17.08 -7.44 -9.77
CA LEU A 117 17.58 -8.83 -9.68
C LEU A 117 16.51 -9.76 -9.09
N LEU A 118 15.82 -9.29 -8.05
CA LEU A 118 14.72 -10.04 -7.44
C LEU A 118 13.54 -10.18 -8.42
N GLY A 119 13.23 -9.13 -9.17
CA GLY A 119 12.21 -9.14 -10.20
C GLY A 119 12.51 -10.12 -11.34
N GLU A 120 13.74 -10.12 -11.86
CA GLU A 120 14.19 -11.10 -12.85
C GLU A 120 14.08 -12.52 -12.33
N TYR A 121 14.45 -12.76 -11.08
CA TYR A 121 14.27 -14.05 -10.42
C TYR A 121 12.79 -14.48 -10.37
N TYR A 122 11.86 -13.59 -10.01
CA TYR A 122 10.44 -13.89 -10.01
C TYR A 122 9.89 -14.21 -11.41
N ILE A 123 10.37 -13.52 -12.45
CA ILE A 123 10.04 -13.83 -13.85
C ILE A 123 10.63 -15.20 -14.26
N GLY A 124 11.83 -15.54 -13.79
CA GLY A 124 12.47 -16.82 -14.05
C GLY A 124 11.67 -17.99 -13.48
N LEU A 125 11.17 -17.86 -12.24
CA LEU A 125 10.37 -18.90 -11.58
C LEU A 125 9.09 -19.23 -12.35
N SER A 126 8.39 -18.23 -12.89
CA SER A 126 7.13 -18.44 -13.63
C SER A 126 7.32 -19.18 -14.96
N LYS A 127 8.55 -19.25 -15.49
CA LYS A 127 8.87 -20.03 -16.69
C LYS A 127 9.09 -21.52 -16.41
N THR A 128 9.31 -21.90 -15.15
CA THR A 128 9.61 -23.28 -14.74
C THR A 128 8.37 -24.09 -14.33
N GLU A 129 7.18 -23.48 -14.33
CA GLU A 129 5.90 -24.13 -13.97
C GLU A 129 5.10 -24.63 -15.19
N PHE A 130 5.77 -24.95 -16.32
CA PHE A 130 5.16 -25.60 -17.49
C PHE A 130 5.71 -27.01 -17.73
#